data_AF-A0A379KPW3-F1
#
_entry.id   AF-A0A379KPW3-F1
#
_cell.length_a   1.000
_cell.length_b   1.000
_cell.length_c   1.000
_cell.angle_alpha   90.00
_cell.angle_beta   90.00
_cell.angle_gamma   90.00
#
_symmetry.space_group_name_H-M   'P 1'
#
loop_
_entity.id
_entity.type
_entity.pdbx_description
1 polymer ?
#
loop_
_entity_poly.entity_id
_entity_poly.type
_entity_poly.pdbx_seq_one_letter_code
_entity_poly.pdbx_strand_id
1 'polypeptide(L)'
;MYERYRYARSIVNPGKSPLVANNNKICRQAQWRLKEPPLNIFDEPKIDCHNHLFDPARFAYHPDAPYTPSGQEVAPLEQFNQVMDAYGVRHALLVGPNSGYHTDNRCLLHALASGQGRFKGIAVVDRHISLEQLAALHEQGVVGVAFNPAMYGVASLHDVGPLFGKLAELGLFAQIQVCEDQLVELLGLIERSAVRVLIDHCGRPDAAAGTQQAGFQALLRLARHGRACVKLSGMQKFAATAALHAQSSAFVHELIHAFGPQACVWGSDWPFIRQQTRVDYGPLLKLAERLMPDPHLRRTIMWDTPRRLFGFA
;
A
#
# COMPACT_ATOMS: atom_id res chain seq x y z
N MET A 1 19.04 11.52 -67.17
CA MET A 1 17.95 12.12 -67.95
C MET A 1 17.62 13.45 -67.27
N TYR A 2 18.00 14.57 -67.92
CA TYR A 2 17.47 15.94 -67.80
C TYR A 2 17.44 16.63 -66.40
N GLU A 3 17.83 17.88 -66.18
CA GLU A 3 18.47 18.92 -66.99
C GLU A 3 18.83 20.08 -66.04
N ARG A 4 19.94 20.77 -66.30
CA ARG A 4 20.23 22.10 -65.72
C ARG A 4 19.64 23.15 -66.66
N TYR A 5 18.97 24.17 -66.13
CA TYR A 5 18.82 25.45 -66.82
C TYR A 5 19.17 26.62 -65.90
N ARG A 6 20.16 27.40 -66.33
CA ARG A 6 20.40 28.80 -65.95
C ARG A 6 20.09 29.65 -67.18
N TYR A 7 19.37 30.74 -67.00
CA TYR A 7 19.39 32.03 -67.75
C TYR A 7 18.32 32.90 -67.04
N ALA A 8 18.37 34.21 -66.84
CA ALA A 8 19.38 35.27 -66.84
C ALA A 8 18.76 36.49 -66.12
N ARG A 9 19.61 37.48 -65.84
CA ARG A 9 19.33 38.73 -65.11
C ARG A 9 18.29 39.65 -65.79
N SER A 10 17.56 40.42 -64.99
CA SER A 10 17.37 41.86 -65.24
C SER A 10 17.33 42.66 -63.92
N ILE A 11 17.77 43.91 -63.99
CA ILE A 11 18.08 44.83 -62.88
C ILE A 11 17.16 46.06 -63.02
N VAL A 12 16.88 46.73 -61.88
CA VAL A 12 16.46 48.15 -61.69
C VAL A 12 14.95 48.41 -61.82
N ASN A 13 14.22 49.21 -61.02
CA ASN A 13 14.26 49.80 -59.66
C ASN A 13 12.86 50.48 -59.46
N PRO A 14 12.61 51.42 -58.52
CA PRO A 14 11.66 51.30 -57.41
C PRO A 14 10.35 52.09 -57.58
N GLY A 15 9.40 51.84 -56.67
CA GLY A 15 8.41 52.84 -56.27
C GLY A 15 6.97 52.53 -56.65
N LYS A 16 6.19 52.11 -55.65
CA LYS A 16 4.92 52.71 -55.19
C LYS A 16 4.14 51.68 -54.38
N SER A 17 4.05 51.94 -53.07
CA SER A 17 2.92 51.48 -52.23
C SER A 17 1.63 52.03 -52.83
N PRO A 18 0.50 51.30 -52.78
CA PRO A 18 -0.43 51.62 -51.70
C PRO A 18 -1.31 50.44 -51.20
N LEU A 19 -1.79 50.62 -49.97
CA LEU A 19 -3.07 50.14 -49.41
C LEU A 19 -3.13 48.74 -48.77
N VAL A 20 -2.91 48.82 -47.45
CA VAL A 20 -3.53 48.08 -46.36
C VAL A 20 -4.99 47.68 -46.65
N ALA A 21 -5.26 46.37 -46.67
CA ALA A 21 -6.59 45.83 -46.40
C ALA A 21 -6.46 44.79 -45.28
N ASN A 22 -6.83 45.23 -44.08
CA ASN A 22 -6.77 44.49 -42.84
C ASN A 22 -7.93 43.49 -42.79
N ASN A 23 -7.68 42.22 -43.11
CA ASN A 23 -8.68 41.16 -43.02
C ASN A 23 -8.34 40.25 -41.83
N ASN A 24 -8.59 40.75 -40.62
CA ASN A 24 -8.55 39.97 -39.39
C ASN A 24 -9.75 39.00 -39.36
N LYS A 25 -9.66 37.90 -40.11
CA LYS A 25 -10.43 36.69 -39.80
C LYS A 25 -9.80 36.05 -38.59
N ILE A 26 -10.46 36.22 -37.46
CA ILE A 26 -10.18 35.55 -36.19
C ILE A 26 -10.25 34.03 -36.44
N CYS A 27 -9.09 33.41 -36.65
CA CYS A 27 -8.93 31.97 -36.52
C CYS A 27 -9.09 31.66 -35.02
N ARG A 28 -10.29 31.22 -34.61
CA ARG A 28 -10.48 30.59 -33.30
C ARG A 28 -9.69 29.28 -33.31
N GLN A 29 -8.43 29.32 -32.87
CA GLN A 29 -7.72 28.11 -32.50
C GLN A 29 -8.50 27.47 -31.36
N ALA A 30 -9.15 26.34 -31.64
CA ALA A 30 -9.62 25.45 -30.61
C ALA A 30 -8.40 25.01 -29.79
N GLN A 31 -8.23 25.59 -28.59
CA GLN A 31 -7.30 25.10 -27.61
C GLN A 31 -7.80 23.72 -27.16
N TRP A 32 -7.33 22.68 -27.82
CA TRP A 32 -7.25 21.35 -27.25
C TRP A 32 -6.37 21.49 -26.00
N ARG A 33 -6.99 21.65 -24.82
CA ARG A 33 -6.26 21.45 -23.57
C ARG A 33 -5.81 20.00 -23.58
N LEU A 34 -4.55 19.77 -23.97
CA LEU A 34 -3.87 18.51 -23.72
C LEU A 34 -3.94 18.34 -22.21
N LYS A 35 -4.81 17.44 -21.73
CA LYS A 35 -4.75 16.98 -20.35
C LYS A 35 -3.34 16.46 -20.16
N GLU A 36 -2.63 16.97 -19.15
CA GLU A 36 -1.30 16.45 -18.84
C GLU A 36 -1.37 14.93 -18.73
N PRO A 37 -0.40 14.20 -19.30
CA PRO A 37 -0.38 12.75 -19.19
C PRO A 37 -0.40 12.36 -17.70
N PRO A 38 -1.08 11.27 -17.33
CA PRO A 38 -1.06 10.81 -15.95
C PRO A 38 0.40 10.60 -15.50
N LEU A 39 0.69 10.98 -14.25
CA LEU A 39 2.01 10.77 -13.65
C LEU A 39 2.38 9.27 -13.74
N ASN A 40 3.68 8.99 -13.88
CA ASN A 40 4.17 7.62 -13.79
C ASN A 40 3.90 7.06 -12.38
N ILE A 41 3.54 5.78 -12.26
CA ILE A 41 3.32 5.13 -10.96
C ILE A 41 4.48 5.30 -9.97
N PHE A 42 5.71 5.52 -10.44
CA PHE A 42 6.85 5.80 -9.55
C PHE A 42 6.80 7.20 -8.93
N ASP A 43 6.16 8.17 -9.59
CA ASP A 43 6.12 9.58 -9.16
C ASP A 43 4.79 9.96 -8.50
N GLU A 44 3.73 9.18 -8.73
CA GLU A 44 2.42 9.38 -8.09
C GLU A 44 2.56 9.39 -6.55
N PRO A 45 2.04 10.42 -5.85
CA PRO A 45 1.98 10.41 -4.39
C PRO A 45 1.21 9.20 -3.90
N LYS A 46 1.83 8.41 -3.04
CA LYS A 46 1.25 7.19 -2.48
C LYS A 46 1.61 6.99 -1.01
N ILE A 47 0.81 6.17 -0.35
CA ILE A 47 1.04 5.67 1.00
C ILE A 47 1.26 4.16 0.91
N ASP A 48 2.39 3.69 1.43
CA ASP A 48 2.65 2.27 1.56
C ASP A 48 2.09 1.76 2.89
N CYS A 49 1.01 0.98 2.84
CA CYS A 49 0.24 0.60 4.03
C CYS A 49 0.70 -0.71 4.69
N HIS A 50 1.79 -1.33 4.25
CA HIS A 50 2.35 -2.50 4.93
C HIS A 50 3.84 -2.64 4.63
N ASN A 51 4.67 -2.38 5.62
CA ASN A 51 6.12 -2.56 5.57
C ASN A 51 6.66 -2.72 6.99
N HIS A 52 7.89 -3.21 7.09
CA HIS A 52 8.57 -3.47 8.33
C HIS A 52 9.95 -2.80 8.34
N LEU A 53 10.41 -2.41 9.51
CA LEU A 53 11.78 -1.99 9.73
C LEU A 53 12.48 -3.04 10.59
N PHE A 54 13.73 -3.31 10.25
CA PHE A 54 14.62 -4.20 10.97
C PHE A 54 15.98 -3.54 11.09
N ASP A 55 16.32 -3.07 12.29
CA ASP A 55 17.60 -2.44 12.61
C ASP A 55 18.23 -3.13 13.82
N PRO A 56 18.77 -4.35 13.65
CA PRO A 56 19.38 -5.12 14.73
C PRO A 56 20.62 -4.45 15.33
N ALA A 57 21.23 -3.51 14.60
CA ALA A 57 22.40 -2.77 15.08
C ALA A 57 22.00 -1.75 16.18
N ARG A 58 20.83 -1.11 16.06
CA ARG A 58 20.32 -0.18 17.08
C ARG A 58 19.39 -0.85 18.09
N PHE A 59 18.60 -1.82 17.63
CA PHE A 59 17.60 -2.52 18.43
C PHE A 59 17.82 -4.01 18.28
N ALA A 60 18.44 -4.64 19.28
CA ALA A 60 18.66 -6.09 19.25
C ALA A 60 17.33 -6.84 19.08
N TYR A 61 17.36 -7.92 18.30
CA TYR A 61 16.21 -8.81 18.18
C TYR A 61 15.86 -9.44 19.53
N HIS A 62 14.58 -9.77 19.70
CA HIS A 62 14.10 -10.52 20.85
C HIS A 62 14.77 -11.91 20.87
N PRO A 63 15.23 -12.41 22.04
CA PRO A 63 15.89 -13.72 22.14
C PRO A 63 15.05 -14.86 21.58
N ASP A 64 13.74 -14.81 21.84
CA ASP A 64 12.76 -15.81 21.38
C ASP A 64 12.12 -15.46 20.03
N ALA A 65 12.76 -14.59 19.23
CA ALA A 65 12.23 -14.24 17.92
C ALA A 65 12.11 -15.48 17.03
N PRO A 66 10.94 -15.73 16.40
CA PRO A 66 10.76 -16.91 15.53
C PRO A 66 11.58 -16.81 14.23
N TYR A 67 12.14 -15.63 13.96
CA TYR A 67 12.95 -15.36 12.80
C TYR A 67 13.82 -14.11 13.05
N THR A 68 15.07 -14.14 12.61
CA THR A 68 16.02 -13.04 12.71
C THR A 68 16.42 -12.58 11.30
N PRO A 69 15.72 -11.59 10.72
CA PRO A 69 16.07 -11.05 9.41
C PRO A 69 17.55 -10.63 9.34
N SER A 70 18.22 -10.98 8.24
CA SER A 70 19.64 -10.73 8.07
C SER A 70 19.98 -10.40 6.62
N GLY A 71 21.20 -9.92 6.37
CA GLY A 71 21.63 -9.55 5.01
C GLY A 71 20.70 -8.53 4.37
N GLN A 72 20.16 -8.85 3.20
CA GLN A 72 19.26 -8.00 2.42
C GLN A 72 17.90 -7.71 3.08
N GLU A 73 17.55 -8.45 4.13
CA GLU A 73 16.30 -8.25 4.87
C GLU A 73 16.47 -7.28 6.05
N VAL A 74 17.71 -6.91 6.39
CA VAL A 74 17.97 -5.79 7.30
C VAL A 74 17.50 -4.52 6.61
N ALA A 75 16.71 -3.75 7.34
CA ALA A 75 15.87 -2.71 6.81
C ALA A 75 15.83 -1.50 7.77
N PRO A 76 16.94 -0.76 7.91
CA PRO A 76 16.98 0.42 8.76
C PRO A 76 16.10 1.54 8.18
N LEU A 77 15.68 2.45 9.05
CA LEU A 77 14.83 3.58 8.69
C LEU A 77 15.43 4.42 7.54
N GLU A 78 16.74 4.65 7.58
CA GLU A 78 17.44 5.46 6.58
C GLU A 78 17.36 4.85 5.18
N GLN A 79 17.47 3.52 5.09
CA GLN A 79 17.32 2.81 3.82
C GLN A 79 15.87 2.87 3.34
N PHE A 80 14.90 2.70 4.25
CA PHE A 80 13.50 2.76 3.88
C PHE A 80 13.10 4.16 3.37
N ASN A 81 13.62 5.23 3.98
CA ASN A 81 13.44 6.60 3.48
C ASN A 81 13.93 6.76 2.03
N GLN A 82 15.10 6.18 1.69
CA GLN A 82 15.60 6.21 0.31
C GLN A 82 14.68 5.46 -0.66
N VAL A 83 14.15 4.30 -0.26
CA VAL A 83 13.17 3.54 -1.06
C VAL A 83 11.90 4.37 -1.27
N MET A 84 11.40 5.00 -0.21
CA MET A 84 10.21 5.85 -0.28
C MET A 84 10.41 7.02 -1.25
N ASP A 85 11.54 7.71 -1.15
CA ASP A 85 11.86 8.87 -1.97
C ASP A 85 12.04 8.48 -3.45
N ALA A 86 12.68 7.34 -3.72
CA ALA A 86 12.87 6.81 -5.07
C ALA A 86 11.56 6.42 -5.77
N TYR A 87 10.51 6.10 -5.01
CA TYR A 87 9.24 5.58 -5.53
C TYR A 87 8.02 6.44 -5.15
N GLY A 88 8.23 7.72 -4.87
CA GLY A 88 7.12 8.68 -4.68
C GLY A 88 6.23 8.39 -3.46
N VAL A 89 6.72 7.61 -2.50
CA VAL A 89 6.00 7.27 -1.27
C VAL A 89 6.12 8.44 -0.29
N ARG A 90 5.00 9.09 0.04
CA ARG A 90 5.02 10.23 0.98
C ARG A 90 4.87 9.77 2.41
N HIS A 91 4.05 8.75 2.63
CA HIS A 91 3.78 8.21 3.95
C HIS A 91 3.84 6.68 3.96
N ALA A 92 4.04 6.09 5.14
CA ALA A 92 3.97 4.65 5.32
C ALA A 92 3.32 4.26 6.64
N LEU A 93 2.55 3.16 6.60
CA LEU A 93 2.05 2.47 7.79
C LEU A 93 3.02 1.35 8.15
N LEU A 94 3.90 1.64 9.10
CA LEU A 94 4.90 0.71 9.60
C LEU A 94 4.21 -0.34 10.48
N VAL A 95 4.41 -1.62 10.18
CA VAL A 95 3.87 -2.72 10.96
C VAL A 95 4.99 -3.29 11.84
N GLY A 96 4.78 -3.26 13.15
CA GLY A 96 5.65 -3.89 14.14
C GLY A 96 5.81 -5.37 13.81
N PRO A 97 7.04 -5.85 13.57
CA PRO A 97 7.21 -7.21 13.10
C PRO A 97 7.24 -8.17 14.30
N ASN A 98 6.25 -9.06 14.36
CA ASN A 98 6.24 -10.20 15.29
C ASN A 98 7.52 -11.05 15.13
N SER A 99 7.99 -11.19 13.89
CA SER A 99 9.33 -11.71 13.60
C SER A 99 10.39 -10.71 14.04
N GLY A 100 11.45 -11.17 14.70
CA GLY A 100 12.56 -10.32 15.11
C GLY A 100 12.32 -9.59 16.42
N TYR A 101 11.22 -8.85 16.59
CA TYR A 101 11.03 -7.96 17.76
C TYR A 101 9.93 -8.38 18.75
N HIS A 102 9.05 -9.32 18.37
CA HIS A 102 7.92 -9.70 19.23
C HIS A 102 7.12 -8.46 19.66
N THR A 103 6.92 -8.24 20.96
CA THR A 103 6.21 -7.08 21.54
C THR A 103 7.10 -5.85 21.76
N ASP A 104 8.39 -5.91 21.41
CA ASP A 104 9.29 -4.77 21.50
C ASP A 104 9.07 -3.80 20.34
N ASN A 105 8.38 -2.68 20.63
CA ASN A 105 8.08 -1.66 19.63
C ASN A 105 9.14 -0.56 19.54
N ARG A 106 10.32 -0.67 20.19
CA ARG A 106 11.30 0.44 20.20
C ARG A 106 11.76 0.86 18.81
N CYS A 107 11.99 -0.09 17.91
CA CYS A 107 12.33 0.20 16.51
C CYS A 107 11.19 0.95 15.79
N LEU A 108 9.95 0.49 15.96
CA LEU A 108 8.76 1.13 15.41
C LEU A 108 8.60 2.57 15.95
N LEU A 109 8.61 2.74 17.27
CA LEU A 109 8.40 4.04 17.93
C LEU A 109 9.52 5.03 17.59
N HIS A 110 10.77 4.56 17.47
CA HIS A 110 11.87 5.40 16.99
C HIS A 110 11.61 5.96 15.59
N ALA A 111 11.08 5.13 14.68
CA ALA A 111 10.74 5.58 13.34
C ALA A 111 9.57 6.57 13.33
N LEU A 112 8.52 6.33 14.14
CA LEU A 112 7.40 7.28 14.26
C LEU A 112 7.86 8.64 14.77
N ALA A 113 8.70 8.67 15.81
CA ALA A 113 9.25 9.90 16.38
C ALA A 113 10.18 10.64 15.41
N SER A 114 11.01 9.91 14.67
CA SER A 114 11.98 10.50 13.72
C SER A 114 11.37 10.87 12.37
N GLY A 115 10.17 10.38 12.08
CA GLY A 115 9.54 10.44 10.76
C GLY A 115 8.91 11.76 10.36
N GLN A 116 8.85 12.76 11.24
CA GLN A 116 8.27 14.08 10.96
C GLN A 116 6.85 13.99 10.35
N GLY A 117 6.02 13.05 10.84
CA GLY A 117 4.66 12.83 10.33
C GLY A 117 4.54 11.96 9.07
N ARG A 118 5.66 11.45 8.52
CA ARG A 118 5.63 10.49 7.39
C ARG A 118 5.09 9.11 7.79
N PHE A 119 5.10 8.76 9.08
CA PHE A 119 4.76 7.41 9.52
C PHE A 119 3.58 7.37 10.49
N LYS A 120 2.81 6.29 10.39
CA LYS A 120 1.93 5.76 11.44
C LYS A 120 2.33 4.32 11.72
N GLY A 121 1.96 3.81 12.89
CA GLY A 121 2.37 2.49 13.34
C GLY A 121 1.22 1.51 13.55
N ILE A 122 1.49 0.23 13.34
CA ILE A 122 0.70 -0.87 13.88
C ILE A 122 1.61 -1.61 14.86
N ALA A 123 1.30 -1.56 16.16
CA ALA A 123 2.15 -2.15 17.19
C ALA A 123 1.88 -3.64 17.39
N VAL A 124 2.82 -4.34 18.00
CA VAL A 124 2.58 -5.67 18.58
C VAL A 124 2.58 -5.50 20.09
N VAL A 125 1.53 -5.94 20.77
CA VAL A 125 1.37 -5.69 22.21
C VAL A 125 1.08 -6.97 22.96
N ASP A 126 1.37 -6.96 24.26
CA ASP A 126 0.90 -8.01 25.15
C ASP A 126 -0.65 -8.01 25.19
N ARG A 127 -1.25 -9.20 25.26
CA ARG A 127 -2.71 -9.36 25.25
C ARG A 127 -3.39 -8.67 26.44
N HIS A 128 -2.68 -8.48 27.54
CA HIS A 128 -3.15 -7.87 28.78
C HIS A 128 -2.76 -6.40 28.91
N ILE A 129 -2.16 -5.77 27.89
CA ILE A 129 -1.80 -4.34 27.88
C ILE A 129 -2.95 -3.47 28.42
N SER A 130 -2.65 -2.50 29.28
CA SER A 130 -3.68 -1.62 29.83
C SER A 130 -4.23 -0.66 28.77
N LEU A 131 -5.42 -0.11 29.01
CA LEU A 131 -5.98 0.93 28.13
C LEU A 131 -5.08 2.16 28.09
N GLU A 132 -4.49 2.55 29.23
CA GLU A 132 -3.55 3.67 29.34
C GLU A 132 -2.29 3.45 28.50
N GLN A 133 -1.67 2.27 28.59
CA GLN A 133 -0.50 1.92 27.79
C GLN A 133 -0.82 1.94 26.29
N LEU A 134 -2.01 1.46 25.90
CA LEU A 134 -2.46 1.47 24.52
C LEU A 134 -2.75 2.91 24.02
N ALA A 135 -3.33 3.76 24.87
CA ALA A 135 -3.53 5.18 24.57
C ALA A 135 -2.19 5.92 24.41
N ALA A 136 -1.19 5.63 25.24
CA ALA A 136 0.15 6.20 25.11
C ALA A 136 0.83 5.79 23.79
N LEU A 137 0.61 4.57 23.29
CA LEU A 137 1.06 4.16 21.96
C LEU A 137 0.31 4.96 20.86
N HIS A 138 -1.00 5.17 21.03
CA HIS A 138 -1.80 5.93 20.10
C HIS A 138 -1.33 7.38 19.96
N GLU A 139 -1.02 8.05 21.07
CA GLU A 139 -0.44 9.40 21.09
C GLU A 139 0.90 9.49 20.34
N GLN A 140 1.68 8.40 20.33
CA GLN A 140 2.94 8.28 19.59
C GLN A 140 2.73 7.95 18.10
N GLY A 141 1.49 7.88 17.62
CA GLY A 141 1.16 7.65 16.21
C GLY A 141 0.85 6.19 15.84
N VAL A 142 0.68 5.30 16.82
CA VAL A 142 0.16 3.95 16.57
C VAL A 142 -1.34 4.00 16.30
N VAL A 143 -1.80 3.41 15.21
CA VAL A 143 -3.22 3.41 14.78
C VAL A 143 -3.86 2.02 14.85
N GLY A 144 -3.14 1.02 15.36
CA GLY A 144 -3.65 -0.33 15.48
C GLY A 144 -2.67 -1.32 16.09
N VAL A 145 -3.14 -2.54 16.27
CA VAL A 145 -2.38 -3.68 16.79
C VAL A 145 -2.38 -4.83 15.78
N ALA A 146 -1.23 -5.47 15.59
CA ALA A 146 -1.05 -6.61 14.69
C ALA A 146 -1.29 -7.94 15.41
N PHE A 147 -2.08 -8.80 14.77
CA PHE A 147 -2.36 -10.18 15.15
C PHE A 147 -1.97 -11.09 13.99
N ASN A 148 -1.19 -12.15 14.25
CA ASN A 148 -0.68 -13.02 13.20
C ASN A 148 -1.03 -14.50 13.44
N PRO A 149 -2.32 -14.88 13.35
CA PRO A 149 -2.73 -16.28 13.39
C PRO A 149 -2.11 -17.13 12.28
N ALA A 150 -1.68 -16.55 11.16
CA ALA A 150 -0.94 -17.28 10.14
C ALA A 150 0.43 -17.79 10.63
N MET A 151 1.01 -17.17 11.66
CA MET A 151 2.25 -17.60 12.30
C MET A 151 2.01 -18.43 13.57
N TYR A 152 1.03 -18.03 14.40
CA TYR A 152 0.84 -18.58 15.74
C TYR A 152 -0.42 -19.46 15.89
N GLY A 153 -1.14 -19.69 14.80
CA GLY A 153 -2.44 -20.37 14.78
C GLY A 153 -3.58 -19.49 15.30
N VAL A 154 -4.82 -19.87 14.96
CA VAL A 154 -6.04 -19.15 15.39
C VAL A 154 -6.21 -19.11 16.91
N ALA A 155 -5.69 -20.11 17.61
CA ALA A 155 -5.71 -20.18 19.08
C ALA A 155 -4.97 -19.01 19.75
N SER A 156 -4.06 -18.34 19.04
CA SER A 156 -3.42 -17.12 19.53
C SER A 156 -4.40 -15.97 19.79
N LEU A 157 -5.59 -15.99 19.17
CA LEU A 157 -6.67 -15.03 19.37
C LEU A 157 -7.72 -15.50 20.39
N HIS A 158 -7.54 -16.65 21.05
CA HIS A 158 -8.38 -17.02 22.17
C HIS A 158 -8.32 -15.94 23.25
N ASP A 159 -9.49 -15.60 23.80
CA ASP A 159 -9.67 -14.57 24.83
C ASP A 159 -9.19 -13.16 24.44
N VAL A 160 -9.06 -12.85 23.14
CA VAL A 160 -8.66 -11.50 22.68
C VAL A 160 -9.76 -10.44 22.82
N GLY A 161 -10.98 -10.86 23.18
CA GLY A 161 -12.16 -9.99 23.31
C GLY A 161 -11.93 -8.69 24.11
N PRO A 162 -11.32 -8.75 25.32
CA PRO A 162 -10.99 -7.56 26.09
C PRO A 162 -10.04 -6.60 25.36
N LEU A 163 -9.05 -7.11 24.63
CA LEU A 163 -8.14 -6.26 23.84
C LEU A 163 -8.87 -5.64 22.65
N PHE A 164 -9.72 -6.40 21.95
CA PHE A 164 -10.58 -5.86 20.88
C PHE A 164 -11.52 -4.76 21.40
N GLY A 165 -12.03 -4.90 22.63
CA GLY A 165 -12.81 -3.86 23.31
C GLY A 165 -12.03 -2.56 23.47
N LYS A 166 -10.80 -2.62 24.01
CA LYS A 166 -9.92 -1.45 24.17
C LYS A 166 -9.55 -0.82 22.83
N LEU A 167 -9.28 -1.63 21.80
CA LEU A 167 -9.00 -1.13 20.45
C LEU A 167 -10.21 -0.39 19.87
N ALA A 168 -11.42 -0.93 20.06
CA ALA A 168 -12.66 -0.28 19.63
C ALA A 168 -12.89 1.05 20.37
N GLU A 169 -12.67 1.08 21.69
CA GLU A 169 -12.78 2.29 22.52
C GLU A 169 -11.86 3.42 22.04
N LEU A 170 -10.63 3.09 21.63
CA LEU A 170 -9.66 4.05 21.13
C LEU A 170 -9.76 4.31 19.61
N GLY A 171 -10.69 3.65 18.90
CA GLY A 171 -10.82 3.77 17.45
C GLY A 171 -9.68 3.14 16.63
N LEU A 172 -8.86 2.30 17.27
CA LEU A 172 -7.71 1.63 16.70
C LEU A 172 -8.11 0.40 15.87
N PHE A 173 -7.26 0.02 14.92
CA PHE A 173 -7.44 -1.19 14.13
C PHE A 173 -6.93 -2.45 14.83
N ALA A 174 -7.65 -3.55 14.68
CA ALA A 174 -7.07 -4.89 14.73
C ALA A 174 -6.59 -5.25 13.32
N GLN A 175 -5.28 -5.22 13.08
CA GLN A 175 -4.69 -5.74 11.84
C GLN A 175 -4.49 -7.25 11.99
N ILE A 176 -5.05 -8.05 11.09
CA ILE A 176 -5.07 -9.50 11.21
C ILE A 176 -4.48 -10.14 9.95
N GLN A 177 -3.41 -10.92 10.13
CA GLN A 177 -2.81 -11.75 9.11
C GLN A 177 -3.23 -13.21 9.27
N VAL A 178 -4.12 -13.67 8.40
CA VAL A 178 -4.59 -15.05 8.28
C VAL A 178 -3.93 -15.76 7.09
N CYS A 179 -4.08 -17.08 7.01
CA CYS A 179 -3.88 -17.87 5.80
C CYS A 179 -4.95 -18.94 5.67
N GLU A 180 -5.13 -19.48 4.46
CA GLU A 180 -6.05 -20.59 4.20
C GLU A 180 -7.47 -20.29 4.75
N ASP A 181 -8.08 -21.25 5.44
CA ASP A 181 -9.43 -21.13 5.99
C ASP A 181 -9.49 -20.53 7.40
N GLN A 182 -8.38 -20.06 7.97
CA GLN A 182 -8.34 -19.51 9.33
C GLN A 182 -9.35 -18.39 9.56
N LEU A 183 -9.66 -17.59 8.53
CA LEU A 183 -10.62 -16.50 8.66
C LEU A 183 -12.04 -17.02 8.92
N VAL A 184 -12.40 -18.22 8.44
CA VAL A 184 -13.70 -18.85 8.71
C VAL A 184 -13.91 -19.03 10.21
N GLU A 185 -12.88 -19.51 10.92
CA GLU A 185 -12.91 -19.73 12.37
C GLU A 185 -12.98 -18.39 13.14
N LEU A 186 -12.34 -17.36 12.61
CA LEU A 186 -12.27 -16.04 13.25
C LEU A 186 -13.49 -15.15 12.95
N LEU A 187 -14.31 -15.46 11.94
CA LEU A 187 -15.48 -14.66 11.56
C LEU A 187 -16.38 -14.36 12.76
N GLY A 188 -16.75 -15.38 13.54
CA GLY A 188 -17.64 -15.21 14.67
C GLY A 188 -17.08 -14.25 15.73
N LEU A 189 -15.77 -14.33 16.01
CA LEU A 189 -15.08 -13.43 16.94
C LEU A 189 -15.09 -11.98 16.40
N ILE A 190 -14.73 -11.81 15.13
CA ILE A 190 -14.67 -10.50 14.47
C ILE A 190 -16.05 -9.85 14.42
N GLU A 191 -17.08 -10.58 13.96
CA GLU A 191 -18.44 -10.08 13.78
C GLU A 191 -19.09 -9.65 15.11
N ARG A 192 -18.81 -10.36 16.21
CA ARG A 192 -19.31 -10.01 17.55
C ARG A 192 -18.56 -8.84 18.20
N SER A 193 -17.36 -8.52 17.72
CA SER A 193 -16.58 -7.40 18.23
C SER A 193 -16.97 -6.08 17.56
N ALA A 194 -16.70 -4.96 18.24
CA ALA A 194 -16.90 -3.61 17.67
C ALA A 194 -15.65 -3.07 16.96
N VAL A 195 -14.51 -3.77 17.02
CA VAL A 195 -13.23 -3.27 16.51
C VAL A 195 -13.26 -3.09 14.99
N ARG A 196 -12.50 -2.12 14.49
CA ARG A 196 -12.20 -1.98 13.07
C ARG A 196 -11.14 -3.00 12.69
N VAL A 197 -11.32 -3.70 11.58
CA VAL A 197 -10.40 -4.76 11.17
C VAL A 197 -9.68 -4.39 9.89
N LEU A 198 -8.39 -4.69 9.84
CA LEU A 198 -7.55 -4.53 8.65
C LEU A 198 -6.95 -5.89 8.28
N ILE A 199 -7.48 -6.53 7.24
CA ILE A 199 -7.02 -7.87 6.82
C ILE A 199 -5.81 -7.72 5.90
N ASP A 200 -4.73 -8.42 6.24
CA ASP A 200 -3.48 -8.37 5.49
C ASP A 200 -3.51 -9.23 4.21
N HIS A 201 -2.72 -8.79 3.23
CA HIS A 201 -2.30 -9.54 2.05
C HIS A 201 -3.40 -10.28 1.28
N CYS A 202 -4.51 -9.60 0.99
CA CYS A 202 -5.67 -10.20 0.31
C CYS A 202 -6.30 -11.41 1.03
N GLY A 203 -5.98 -11.62 2.31
CA GLY A 203 -6.37 -12.81 3.07
C GLY A 203 -5.47 -14.02 2.88
N ARG A 204 -4.36 -13.88 2.12
CA ARG A 204 -3.44 -14.97 1.75
C ARG A 204 -4.18 -16.23 1.24
N PRO A 205 -4.98 -16.10 0.17
CA PRO A 205 -5.70 -17.23 -0.41
C PRO A 205 -4.73 -18.28 -0.97
N ASP A 206 -5.22 -19.47 -1.30
CA ASP A 206 -4.53 -20.35 -2.25
C ASP A 206 -4.87 -19.90 -3.68
N ALA A 207 -3.88 -19.47 -4.46
CA ALA A 207 -4.08 -19.04 -5.84
C ALA A 207 -4.58 -20.17 -6.76
N ALA A 208 -4.22 -21.44 -6.48
CA ALA A 208 -4.63 -22.57 -7.29
C ALA A 208 -6.10 -22.98 -7.05
N ALA A 209 -6.62 -22.74 -5.84
CA ALA A 209 -8.00 -23.05 -5.46
C ALA A 209 -9.03 -22.03 -5.99
N GLY A 210 -8.58 -20.90 -6.53
CA GLY A 210 -9.46 -19.84 -7.06
C GLY A 210 -10.25 -19.11 -5.97
N THR A 211 -11.19 -18.25 -6.37
CA THR A 211 -11.86 -17.32 -5.45
C THR A 211 -13.00 -17.95 -4.63
N GLN A 212 -13.42 -19.17 -4.95
CA GLN A 212 -14.54 -19.83 -4.26
C GLN A 212 -14.14 -20.54 -2.95
N GLN A 213 -12.86 -20.50 -2.58
CA GLN A 213 -12.37 -21.08 -1.32
C GLN A 213 -13.00 -20.42 -0.08
N ALA A 214 -13.18 -21.21 0.99
CA ALA A 214 -13.94 -20.78 2.16
C ALA A 214 -13.31 -19.58 2.87
N GLY A 215 -11.99 -19.57 3.04
CA GLY A 215 -11.25 -18.43 3.62
C GLY A 215 -11.43 -17.13 2.85
N PHE A 216 -11.40 -17.17 1.52
CA PHE A 216 -11.59 -15.97 0.69
C PHE A 216 -13.05 -15.50 0.70
N GLN A 217 -14.01 -16.43 0.65
CA GLN A 217 -15.43 -16.07 0.78
C GLN A 217 -15.75 -15.49 2.16
N ALA A 218 -15.09 -15.97 3.23
CA ALA A 218 -15.15 -15.36 4.56
C ALA A 218 -14.62 -13.93 4.55
N LEU A 219 -13.53 -13.65 3.80
CA LEU A 219 -13.02 -12.29 3.64
C LEU A 219 -14.02 -11.38 2.93
N LEU A 220 -14.62 -11.82 1.82
CA LEU A 220 -15.64 -11.04 1.10
C LEU A 220 -16.87 -10.76 1.96
N ARG A 221 -17.24 -11.69 2.86
CA ARG A 221 -18.34 -11.48 3.82
C ARG A 221 -18.06 -10.30 4.75
N LEU A 222 -16.81 -10.08 5.16
CA LEU A 222 -16.45 -8.96 6.04
C LEU A 222 -16.70 -7.59 5.42
N ALA A 223 -16.68 -7.49 4.08
CA ALA A 223 -16.97 -6.24 3.37
C ALA A 223 -18.35 -5.66 3.70
N ARG A 224 -19.32 -6.52 4.04
CA ARG A 224 -20.71 -6.14 4.34
C ARG A 224 -20.87 -5.34 5.64
N HIS A 225 -19.89 -5.41 6.54
CA HIS A 225 -20.00 -4.83 7.89
C HIS A 225 -19.50 -3.38 7.99
N GLY A 226 -18.92 -2.81 6.92
CA GLY A 226 -18.43 -1.42 6.86
C GLY A 226 -17.25 -1.08 7.78
N ARG A 227 -16.86 -2.00 8.69
CA ARG A 227 -15.76 -1.84 9.66
C ARG A 227 -14.48 -2.57 9.25
N ALA A 228 -14.52 -3.33 8.17
CA ALA A 228 -13.39 -4.08 7.66
C ALA A 228 -12.74 -3.35 6.48
N CYS A 229 -11.42 -3.36 6.46
CA CYS A 229 -10.58 -2.92 5.35
C CYS A 229 -9.66 -4.07 4.95
N VAL A 230 -9.18 -4.05 3.71
CA VAL A 230 -8.28 -5.08 3.19
C VAL A 230 -7.04 -4.45 2.56
N LYS A 231 -5.88 -5.04 2.82
CA LYS A 231 -4.63 -4.67 2.17
C LYS A 231 -4.42 -5.48 0.90
N LEU A 232 -4.40 -4.79 -0.24
CA LEU A 232 -3.95 -5.31 -1.53
C LEU A 232 -2.42 -5.33 -1.54
N SER A 233 -1.84 -6.36 -0.92
CA SER A 233 -0.40 -6.47 -0.65
C SER A 233 0.02 -7.94 -0.62
N GLY A 234 1.33 -8.20 -0.54
CA GLY A 234 1.82 -9.53 -0.19
C GLY A 234 1.49 -10.65 -1.19
N MET A 235 1.22 -10.33 -2.46
CA MET A 235 0.87 -11.32 -3.49
C MET A 235 1.93 -12.42 -3.63
N GLN A 236 3.20 -12.10 -3.39
CA GLN A 236 4.32 -13.05 -3.33
C GLN A 236 4.17 -14.15 -2.26
N LYS A 237 3.26 -13.98 -1.29
CA LYS A 237 2.98 -14.99 -0.26
C LYS A 237 1.99 -16.05 -0.71
N PHE A 238 1.30 -15.86 -1.84
CA PHE A 238 0.29 -16.80 -2.34
C PHE A 238 0.30 -17.01 -3.86
N ALA A 239 1.06 -16.23 -4.62
CA ALA A 239 1.24 -16.37 -6.05
C ALA A 239 2.74 -16.49 -6.38
N ALA A 240 3.05 -17.25 -7.42
CA ALA A 240 4.42 -17.43 -7.89
C ALA A 240 4.95 -16.11 -8.50
N THR A 241 6.22 -15.78 -8.22
CA THR A 241 6.88 -14.54 -8.68
C THR A 241 6.70 -14.28 -10.19
N ALA A 242 6.86 -15.32 -11.01
CA ALA A 242 6.73 -15.23 -12.47
C ALA A 242 5.28 -15.04 -12.96
N ALA A 243 4.29 -15.30 -12.10
CA ALA A 243 2.87 -15.30 -12.43
C ALA A 243 2.04 -14.39 -11.52
N LEU A 244 2.67 -13.47 -10.77
CA LEU A 244 2.02 -12.61 -9.77
C LEU A 244 0.74 -11.95 -10.30
N HIS A 245 0.80 -11.36 -11.49
CA HIS A 245 -0.39 -10.77 -12.11
C HIS A 245 -1.46 -11.83 -12.38
N ALA A 246 -1.15 -12.86 -13.17
CA ALA A 246 -2.11 -13.87 -13.59
C ALA A 246 -2.79 -14.59 -12.41
N GLN A 247 -2.07 -14.82 -11.31
CA GLN A 247 -2.55 -15.55 -10.14
C GLN A 247 -3.19 -14.67 -9.06
N SER A 248 -3.02 -13.35 -9.11
CA SER A 248 -3.61 -12.45 -8.09
C SER A 248 -4.75 -11.56 -8.62
N SER A 249 -4.85 -11.35 -9.94
CA SER A 249 -5.83 -10.43 -10.54
C SER A 249 -7.27 -10.68 -10.09
N ALA A 250 -7.74 -11.93 -10.15
CA ALA A 250 -9.12 -12.27 -9.78
C ALA A 250 -9.43 -11.92 -8.31
N PHE A 251 -8.53 -12.26 -7.39
CA PHE A 251 -8.68 -11.93 -5.97
C PHE A 251 -8.70 -10.42 -5.74
N VAL A 252 -7.78 -9.68 -6.35
CA VAL A 252 -7.71 -8.22 -6.20
C VAL A 252 -8.97 -7.55 -6.75
N HIS A 253 -9.47 -7.99 -7.90
CA HIS A 253 -10.69 -7.45 -8.49
C HIS A 253 -11.93 -7.76 -7.65
N GLU A 254 -12.07 -8.98 -7.14
CA GLU A 254 -13.19 -9.32 -6.25
C GLU A 254 -13.13 -8.55 -4.93
N LEU A 255 -11.94 -8.33 -4.36
CA LEU A 255 -11.78 -7.51 -3.16
C LEU A 255 -12.18 -6.06 -3.40
N ILE A 256 -11.69 -5.44 -4.48
CA ILE A 256 -12.06 -4.06 -4.83
C ILE A 256 -13.57 -3.96 -5.08
N HIS A 257 -14.16 -4.95 -5.75
CA HIS A 257 -15.61 -4.98 -5.99
C HIS A 257 -16.41 -5.12 -4.69
N ALA A 258 -16.02 -6.03 -3.79
CA ALA A 258 -16.76 -6.30 -2.56
C ALA A 258 -16.60 -5.20 -1.49
N PHE A 259 -15.36 -4.76 -1.24
CA PHE A 259 -15.05 -3.75 -0.22
C PHE A 259 -15.26 -2.31 -0.71
N GLY A 260 -15.16 -2.10 -2.03
CA GLY A 260 -15.04 -0.77 -2.61
C GLY A 260 -13.65 -0.15 -2.38
N PRO A 261 -13.24 0.81 -3.22
CA PRO A 261 -11.91 1.42 -3.13
C PRO A 261 -11.70 2.23 -1.84
N GLN A 262 -12.77 2.56 -1.13
CA GLN A 262 -12.76 3.26 0.16
C GLN A 262 -12.41 2.37 1.36
N ALA A 263 -12.33 1.05 1.17
CA ALA A 263 -11.90 0.09 2.20
C ALA A 263 -10.75 -0.81 1.73
N CYS A 264 -10.19 -0.55 0.54
CA CYS A 264 -8.96 -1.17 0.05
C CYS A 264 -7.78 -0.20 0.19
N VAL A 265 -6.64 -0.73 0.65
CA VAL A 265 -5.37 0.00 0.69
C VAL A 265 -4.26 -0.84 0.05
N TRP A 266 -3.28 -0.20 -0.56
CA TRP A 266 -2.11 -0.90 -1.11
C TRP A 266 -0.95 -0.95 -0.11
N GLY A 267 -0.16 -2.02 -0.13
CA GLY A 267 1.08 -2.11 0.63
C GLY A 267 2.12 -2.99 -0.05
N SER A 268 3.40 -2.69 0.17
CA SER A 268 4.51 -3.37 -0.50
C SER A 268 4.90 -4.69 0.15
N ASP A 269 4.78 -4.79 1.49
CA ASP A 269 5.36 -5.86 2.32
C ASP A 269 6.91 -5.82 2.33
N TRP A 270 7.52 -4.66 2.05
CA TRP A 270 8.96 -4.42 2.19
C TRP A 270 9.41 -4.67 3.64
N PRO A 271 10.56 -5.32 3.91
CA PRO A 271 11.68 -5.61 2.99
C PRO A 271 11.63 -7.01 2.36
N PHE A 272 10.45 -7.62 2.23
CA PHE A 272 10.25 -8.92 1.57
C PHE A 272 11.02 -10.06 2.26
N ILE A 273 10.77 -10.23 3.57
CA ILE A 273 11.41 -11.29 4.35
C ILE A 273 10.96 -12.70 3.90
N ARG A 274 11.86 -13.68 4.07
CA ARG A 274 11.65 -15.10 3.78
C ARG A 274 11.21 -15.39 2.34
N GLN A 275 11.56 -14.52 1.40
CA GLN A 275 11.29 -14.76 -0.01
C GLN A 275 12.34 -15.72 -0.59
N GLN A 276 11.86 -16.73 -1.32
CA GLN A 276 12.74 -17.68 -2.02
C GLN A 276 13.39 -17.07 -3.27
N THR A 277 12.82 -15.98 -3.77
CA THR A 277 13.30 -15.27 -4.96
C THR A 277 13.40 -13.79 -4.65
N ARG A 278 14.27 -13.08 -5.37
CA ARG A 278 14.42 -11.63 -5.23
C ARG A 278 13.09 -10.95 -5.58
N VAL A 279 12.64 -10.09 -4.67
CA VAL A 279 11.50 -9.18 -4.87
C VAL A 279 12.05 -7.76 -4.77
N ASP A 280 11.64 -6.90 -5.70
CA ASP A 280 12.02 -5.49 -5.72
C ASP A 280 10.76 -4.62 -5.66
N TYR A 281 10.86 -3.45 -5.05
CA TYR A 281 9.74 -2.54 -4.82
C TYR A 281 9.12 -2.00 -6.13
N GLY A 282 9.96 -1.60 -7.10
CA GLY A 282 9.53 -1.08 -8.39
C GLY A 282 8.63 -2.04 -9.20
N PRO A 283 9.03 -3.32 -9.39
CA PRO A 283 8.17 -4.33 -10.00
C PRO A 283 6.80 -4.50 -9.32
N LEU A 284 6.71 -4.40 -8.00
CA LEU A 284 5.43 -4.46 -7.28
C LEU A 284 4.54 -3.23 -7.57
N LEU A 285 5.13 -2.05 -7.76
CA LEU A 285 4.38 -0.88 -8.22
C LEU A 285 3.85 -1.06 -9.64
N LYS A 286 4.64 -1.65 -10.55
CA LYS A 286 4.16 -1.98 -11.90
C LYS A 286 3.10 -3.08 -11.89
N LEU A 287 3.16 -4.01 -10.95
CA LEU A 287 2.07 -4.95 -10.70
C LEU A 287 0.80 -4.21 -10.26
N ALA A 288 0.90 -3.27 -9.32
CA ALA A 288 -0.24 -2.45 -8.88
C ALA A 288 -0.85 -1.63 -10.03
N GLU A 289 -0.03 -1.02 -10.89
CA GLU A 289 -0.47 -0.29 -12.09
C GLU A 289 -1.23 -1.21 -13.07
N ARG A 290 -0.77 -2.45 -13.25
CA ARG A 290 -1.47 -3.44 -14.10
C ARG A 290 -2.78 -3.93 -13.50
N LEU A 291 -2.82 -4.14 -12.18
CA LEU A 291 -4.03 -4.57 -11.46
C LEU A 291 -5.09 -3.47 -11.39
N MET A 292 -4.64 -2.21 -11.31
CA MET A 292 -5.47 -1.01 -11.20
C MET A 292 -5.08 0.01 -12.29
N PRO A 293 -5.44 -0.26 -13.56
CA PRO A 293 -5.01 0.58 -14.69
C PRO A 293 -5.64 1.98 -14.66
N ASP A 294 -6.83 2.14 -14.07
CA ASP A 294 -7.44 3.45 -13.87
C ASP A 294 -6.68 4.27 -12.81
N PRO A 295 -6.07 5.41 -13.18
CA PRO A 295 -5.37 6.28 -12.23
C PRO A 295 -6.26 6.83 -11.12
N HIS A 296 -7.58 6.98 -11.32
CA HIS A 296 -8.48 7.51 -10.29
C HIS A 296 -8.75 6.47 -9.20
N LEU A 297 -9.03 5.23 -9.61
CA LEU A 297 -9.11 4.09 -8.71
C LEU A 297 -7.81 3.92 -7.91
N ARG A 298 -6.68 3.95 -8.61
CA ARG A 298 -5.36 3.76 -8.00
C ARG A 298 -5.03 4.87 -7.01
N ARG A 299 -5.29 6.14 -7.36
CA ARG A 299 -5.16 7.26 -6.41
C ARG A 299 -6.05 7.07 -5.19
N THR A 300 -7.29 6.63 -5.37
CA THR A 300 -8.20 6.39 -4.24
C THR A 300 -7.61 5.37 -3.27
N ILE A 301 -7.17 4.21 -3.79
CA ILE A 301 -6.66 3.10 -2.97
C ILE A 301 -5.26 3.39 -2.38
N MET A 302 -4.40 4.08 -3.12
CA MET A 302 -3.00 4.30 -2.72
C MET A 302 -2.77 5.64 -2.01
N TRP A 303 -3.72 6.57 -2.04
CA TRP A 303 -3.58 7.91 -1.44
C TRP A 303 -4.79 8.30 -0.59
N ASP A 304 -5.97 8.47 -1.18
CA ASP A 304 -7.10 9.11 -0.50
C ASP A 304 -7.67 8.24 0.64
N THR A 305 -7.87 6.94 0.39
CA THR A 305 -8.35 5.96 1.37
C THR A 305 -7.39 5.83 2.55
N PRO A 306 -6.08 5.53 2.38
CA PRO A 306 -5.19 5.40 3.53
C PRO A 306 -5.00 6.72 4.30
N ARG A 307 -5.02 7.89 3.64
CA ARG A 307 -5.01 9.18 4.36
C ARG A 307 -6.19 9.32 5.31
N ARG A 308 -7.40 9.02 4.83
CA ARG A 308 -8.62 9.05 5.64
C ARG A 308 -8.61 7.99 6.75
N LEU A 309 -8.21 6.77 6.44
CA LEU A 309 -8.30 5.65 7.39
C LEU A 309 -7.32 5.78 8.55
N PHE A 310 -6.10 6.27 8.30
CA PHE A 310 -4.99 6.30 9.26
C PHE A 310 -4.62 7.71 9.74
N GLY A 311 -5.30 8.75 9.27
CA GLY A 311 -5.08 10.13 9.72
C GLY A 311 -3.73 10.71 9.30
N PHE A 312 -3.35 10.50 8.04
CA PHE A 312 -2.21 11.19 7.43
C PHE A 312 -2.65 12.58 6.93
N ALA A 313 -1.81 13.59 7.16
CA ALA A 313 -2.06 14.97 6.78
C ALA A 313 -2.01 15.20 5.26
#